data_AF-A0A179HYA0-F1
#
_entry.id   AF-A0A179HYA0-F1
#
_cell.length_a   1.000
_cell.length_b   1.000
_cell.length_c   1.000
_cell.angle_alpha   90.00
_cell.angle_beta   90.00
_cell.angle_gamma   90.00
#
_symmetry.space_group_name_H-M   'P 1'
#
loop_
_entity.id
_entity.type
_entity.pdbx_description
1 polymer ?
#
loop_
_entity_poly.entity_id
_entity_poly.type
_entity_poly.pdbx_seq_one_letter_code
_entity_poly.pdbx_strand_id
1 'polypeptide(L)'
;MASPSVHAMPEHWTELSAAKRQRQLCASDVEAIKTSCSSDCGKKHIAECSSCYGKVLDRMRQRYTESTDREWFTQRRAFLQELEGMFQDARDHTKSLKLIEARIESEKEAWYRWVLRKYPEFIAASDRGANQDELRAMLDDPDRSRDELVTMMLEGVGKPQGWPSSVETFADKVDAAKSDPAELKKLYVAEFFITQPSGAVLDNAQKYLEEYQGSDGLTLEAMVDKIVSDIRESRSSQPQRENHQSRLAELRRAKTAFEQNKMQIKSQLSGNNTSAASEKLHNLPPCLVCKGEVDPNNVLSCSVCQAVAQMGGAKKMAVYCSEECFHKGHGDHVEAEHDCEAGEKCVQMRDEDVEMDDGSFRSVSCKECLDERRITLYCSDRCAAENVAGHRQLVHGVKTAAGEGETLALVTPTQEAVEAALQRENPELKMTPV
;
A
#
# COMPACT_ATOMS: atom_id res chain seq x y z
N MET A 1 6.15 -25.20 1.11
CA MET A 1 5.99 -25.14 -0.35
C MET A 1 4.72 -25.89 -0.69
N ALA A 2 3.65 -25.16 -0.99
CA ALA A 2 2.39 -25.79 -1.37
C ALA A 2 2.58 -26.44 -2.76
N SER A 3 2.26 -27.72 -2.88
CA SER A 3 2.24 -28.39 -4.18
C SER A 3 1.35 -27.59 -5.14
N PRO A 4 1.80 -27.31 -6.38
CA PRO A 4 0.94 -26.67 -7.36
C PRO A 4 -0.29 -27.56 -7.54
N SER A 5 -1.47 -26.94 -7.49
CA SER A 5 -2.76 -27.58 -7.71
C SER A 5 -2.69 -28.44 -8.97
N VAL A 6 -2.54 -29.75 -8.80
CA VAL A 6 -2.58 -30.73 -9.89
C VAL A 6 -4.04 -30.84 -10.28
N HIS A 7 -4.45 -29.99 -11.22
CA HIS A 7 -5.54 -30.09 -12.20
C HIS A 7 -6.05 -28.69 -12.55
N ALA A 8 -5.20 -27.92 -13.23
CA ALA A 8 -5.69 -26.87 -14.13
C ALA A 8 -6.61 -27.55 -15.15
N MET A 9 -7.88 -27.14 -15.17
CA MET A 9 -8.76 -27.46 -16.28
C MET A 9 -8.16 -26.82 -17.54
N PRO A 10 -8.24 -27.46 -18.72
CA PRO A 10 -7.82 -26.83 -19.97
C PRO A 10 -8.72 -25.64 -20.25
N GLU A 11 -8.30 -24.82 -21.21
CA GLU A 11 -9.09 -23.69 -21.66
C GLU A 11 -10.48 -24.16 -22.07
N HIS A 12 -11.51 -23.76 -21.32
CA HIS A 12 -12.88 -24.27 -21.47
C HIS A 12 -13.41 -24.11 -22.91
N TRP A 13 -12.85 -23.17 -23.67
CA TRP A 13 -13.09 -22.96 -25.09
C TRP A 13 -12.54 -24.08 -25.98
N THR A 14 -11.35 -24.62 -25.67
CA THR A 14 -10.78 -25.77 -26.41
C THR A 14 -11.61 -27.03 -26.18
N GLU A 15 -12.08 -27.28 -24.95
CA GLU A 15 -13.00 -28.38 -24.65
C GLU A 15 -14.36 -28.19 -25.35
N LEU A 16 -14.88 -26.96 -25.39
CA LEU A 16 -16.12 -26.64 -26.10
C LEU A 16 -15.99 -26.85 -27.61
N SER A 17 -14.91 -26.36 -28.23
CA SER A 17 -14.64 -26.53 -29.66
C SER A 17 -14.41 -27.99 -30.02
N ALA A 18 -13.64 -28.74 -29.22
CA ALA A 18 -13.49 -30.18 -29.38
C ALA A 18 -14.83 -30.91 -29.28
N ALA A 19 -15.65 -30.62 -28.26
CA ALA A 19 -16.96 -31.23 -28.09
C ALA A 19 -17.92 -30.92 -29.27
N LYS A 20 -17.89 -29.70 -29.81
CA LYS A 20 -18.64 -29.32 -31.02
C LYS A 20 -18.18 -30.14 -32.23
N ARG A 21 -16.87 -30.20 -32.48
CA ARG A 21 -16.28 -30.95 -33.58
C ARG A 21 -16.62 -32.43 -33.51
N GLN A 22 -16.42 -33.06 -32.35
CA GLN A 22 -16.73 -34.48 -32.14
C GLN A 22 -18.22 -34.78 -32.28
N ARG A 23 -19.10 -33.88 -31.81
CA ARG A 23 -20.55 -34.00 -32.01
C ARG A 23 -20.93 -33.93 -33.49
N GLN A 24 -20.32 -32.99 -34.24
CA GLN A 24 -20.60 -32.83 -35.66
C GLN A 24 -20.09 -34.02 -36.48
N LEU A 25 -18.89 -34.54 -36.18
CA LEU A 25 -18.36 -35.76 -36.79
C LEU A 25 -19.30 -36.95 -36.53
N CYS A 26 -19.71 -37.16 -35.28
CA CYS A 26 -20.63 -38.23 -34.93
C CYS A 26 -21.99 -38.08 -35.65
N ALA A 27 -22.52 -36.87 -35.75
CA ALA A 27 -23.79 -36.62 -36.45
C ALA A 27 -23.67 -36.93 -37.95
N SER A 28 -22.61 -36.46 -38.60
CA SER A 28 -22.34 -36.74 -40.02
C SER A 28 -22.17 -38.23 -40.30
N ASP A 29 -21.44 -38.95 -39.45
CA ASP A 29 -21.25 -40.40 -39.60
C ASP A 29 -22.57 -41.17 -39.41
N VAL A 30 -23.40 -40.77 -38.44
CA VAL A 30 -24.73 -41.38 -38.23
C VAL A 30 -25.65 -41.12 -39.42
N GLU A 31 -25.65 -39.90 -40.00
CA GLU A 31 -26.42 -39.59 -41.20
C GLU A 31 -25.90 -40.35 -42.44
N ALA A 32 -24.59 -40.55 -42.57
CA ALA A 32 -24.02 -41.39 -43.62
C ALA A 32 -24.48 -42.84 -43.50
N ILE A 33 -24.53 -43.40 -42.28
CA ILE A 33 -25.05 -44.76 -42.04
C ILE A 33 -26.56 -44.83 -42.36
N LYS A 34 -27.35 -43.81 -42.00
CA LYS A 34 -28.78 -43.74 -42.35
C LYS A 34 -28.99 -43.71 -43.86
N THR A 35 -28.19 -42.93 -44.56
CA THR A 35 -28.26 -42.79 -46.03
C THR A 35 -27.84 -44.08 -46.73
N SER A 36 -26.75 -44.73 -46.30
CA SER A 36 -26.36 -46.06 -46.81
C SER A 36 -27.41 -47.13 -46.48
N CYS A 37 -28.07 -47.05 -45.31
CA CYS A 37 -29.14 -47.99 -44.99
C CYS A 37 -30.36 -47.84 -45.91
N SER A 38 -30.71 -46.61 -46.29
CA SER A 38 -31.84 -46.37 -47.20
C SER A 38 -31.51 -46.78 -48.64
N SER A 39 -30.26 -46.58 -49.10
CA SER A 39 -29.82 -46.99 -50.44
C SER A 39 -29.57 -48.49 -50.57
N ASP A 40 -28.86 -49.08 -49.61
CA ASP A 40 -28.27 -50.42 -49.75
C ASP A 40 -29.17 -51.51 -49.14
N CYS A 41 -29.89 -51.16 -48.06
CA CYS A 41 -30.77 -52.10 -47.35
C CYS A 41 -32.26 -51.87 -47.66
N GLY A 42 -32.62 -50.76 -48.32
CA GLY A 42 -34.00 -50.44 -48.73
C GLY A 42 -34.98 -50.19 -47.58
N LYS A 43 -34.50 -50.01 -46.35
CA LYS A 43 -35.35 -49.79 -45.16
C LYS A 43 -35.57 -48.30 -44.90
N LYS A 44 -36.82 -47.92 -44.57
CA LYS A 44 -37.18 -46.52 -44.27
C LYS A 44 -36.67 -46.07 -42.90
N HIS A 45 -36.66 -46.97 -41.91
CA HIS A 45 -36.17 -46.68 -40.58
C HIS A 45 -34.98 -47.57 -40.23
N ILE A 46 -33.90 -46.96 -39.75
CA ILE A 46 -32.68 -47.69 -39.40
C ILE A 46 -32.89 -48.72 -38.28
N ALA A 47 -33.87 -48.50 -37.41
CA ALA A 47 -34.26 -49.43 -36.34
C ALA A 47 -34.81 -50.77 -36.89
N GLU A 48 -35.31 -50.79 -38.12
CA GLU A 48 -35.76 -52.02 -38.79
C GLU A 48 -34.57 -52.84 -39.32
N CYS A 49 -33.37 -52.25 -39.36
CA CYS A 49 -32.14 -52.88 -39.84
C CYS A 49 -31.21 -53.23 -38.68
N SER A 50 -31.19 -54.49 -38.25
CA SER A 50 -30.33 -54.93 -37.13
C SER A 50 -28.83 -54.61 -37.35
N SER A 51 -28.34 -54.74 -38.60
CA SER A 51 -26.94 -54.44 -38.93
C SER A 51 -26.64 -52.94 -38.90
N CYS A 52 -27.47 -52.09 -39.51
CA CYS A 52 -27.25 -50.64 -39.52
C CYS A 52 -27.58 -49.98 -38.17
N TYR A 53 -28.55 -50.53 -37.43
CA TYR A 53 -28.85 -50.12 -36.05
C TYR A 53 -27.65 -50.35 -35.14
N GLY A 54 -27.04 -51.54 -35.19
CA GLY A 54 -25.80 -51.83 -34.46
C GLY A 54 -24.67 -50.87 -34.81
N LYS A 55 -24.45 -50.58 -36.11
CA LYS A 55 -23.43 -49.61 -36.55
C LYS A 55 -23.68 -48.19 -36.00
N VAL A 56 -24.92 -47.74 -35.93
CA VAL A 56 -25.25 -46.43 -35.33
C VAL A 56 -24.95 -46.42 -33.83
N LEU A 57 -25.35 -47.48 -33.11
CA LEU A 57 -25.05 -47.60 -31.67
C LEU A 57 -23.55 -47.64 -31.41
N ASP A 58 -22.80 -48.41 -32.20
CA ASP A 58 -21.35 -48.49 -32.10
C ASP A 58 -20.72 -47.11 -32.35
N ARG A 59 -21.20 -46.37 -33.36
CA ARG A 59 -20.68 -45.02 -33.64
C ARG A 59 -20.96 -44.03 -32.51
N MET A 60 -22.17 -44.08 -31.93
CA MET A 60 -22.56 -43.25 -30.79
C MET A 60 -21.75 -43.60 -29.53
N ARG A 61 -21.48 -44.89 -29.30
CA ARG A 61 -20.62 -45.39 -28.22
C ARG A 61 -19.18 -44.88 -28.37
N GLN A 62 -18.62 -44.99 -29.58
CA GLN A 62 -17.26 -44.53 -29.90
C GLN A 62 -17.04 -43.06 -29.61
N ARG A 63 -18.06 -42.20 -29.72
CA ARG A 63 -17.98 -40.79 -29.31
C ARG A 63 -17.48 -40.63 -27.87
N TYR A 64 -17.88 -41.52 -26.97
CA TYR A 64 -17.55 -41.41 -25.55
C TYR A 64 -16.29 -42.19 -25.18
N THR A 65 -15.99 -43.28 -25.89
CA THR A 65 -14.86 -44.18 -25.55
C THR A 65 -13.58 -43.89 -26.31
N GLU A 66 -13.69 -43.40 -27.56
CA GLU A 66 -12.56 -43.17 -28.46
C GLU A 66 -12.26 -41.68 -28.68
N SER A 67 -12.92 -40.78 -27.93
CA SER A 67 -12.58 -39.35 -27.97
C SER A 67 -11.15 -39.16 -27.48
N THR A 68 -10.26 -38.75 -28.39
CA THR A 68 -8.86 -38.41 -28.10
C THR A 68 -8.75 -37.07 -27.39
N ASP A 69 -9.79 -36.24 -27.53
CA ASP A 69 -9.84 -34.89 -26.99
C ASP A 69 -10.37 -34.93 -25.55
N ARG A 70 -9.87 -34.03 -24.71
CA ARG A 70 -10.37 -33.89 -23.34
C ARG A 70 -11.76 -33.22 -23.38
N GLU A 71 -12.76 -33.91 -22.85
CA GLU A 71 -14.15 -33.47 -22.74
C GLU A 71 -14.61 -33.54 -21.27
N TRP A 72 -15.80 -33.00 -21.00
CA TRP A 72 -16.41 -32.95 -19.66
C TRP A 72 -16.54 -34.33 -18.97
N PHE A 73 -16.57 -35.42 -19.74
CA PHE A 73 -16.67 -36.79 -19.23
C PHE A 73 -15.33 -37.53 -19.13
N THR A 74 -14.21 -36.97 -19.60
CA THR A 74 -12.91 -37.69 -19.70
C THR A 74 -12.43 -38.28 -18.38
N GLN A 75 -12.70 -37.61 -17.25
CA GLN A 75 -12.30 -38.10 -15.92
C GLN A 75 -13.36 -38.99 -15.23
N ARG A 76 -14.52 -39.20 -15.86
CA ARG A 76 -15.68 -39.88 -15.28
C ARG A 76 -15.71 -41.36 -15.65
N ARG A 77 -14.68 -42.10 -15.22
CA ARG A 77 -14.49 -43.52 -15.61
C ARG A 77 -15.68 -44.42 -15.28
N ALA A 78 -16.30 -44.23 -14.11
CA ALA A 78 -17.47 -45.01 -13.70
C ALA A 78 -18.67 -44.76 -14.61
N PHE A 79 -18.95 -43.50 -14.95
CA PHE A 79 -20.00 -43.13 -15.89
C PHE A 79 -19.74 -43.71 -17.29
N LEU A 80 -18.50 -43.64 -17.78
CA LEU A 80 -18.15 -44.20 -19.09
C LEU A 80 -18.34 -45.72 -19.15
N GLN A 81 -18.02 -46.43 -18.07
CA GLN A 81 -18.27 -47.87 -17.95
C GLN A 81 -19.77 -48.21 -17.88
N GLU A 82 -20.55 -47.41 -17.14
CA GLU A 82 -22.00 -47.55 -17.09
C GLU A 82 -22.63 -47.32 -18.48
N LEU A 83 -22.18 -46.26 -19.17
CA LEU A 83 -22.66 -45.88 -20.49
C LEU A 83 -22.36 -46.97 -21.53
N GLU A 84 -21.17 -47.57 -21.48
CA GLU A 84 -20.81 -48.74 -22.30
C GLU A 84 -21.81 -49.90 -22.10
N GLY A 85 -22.13 -50.23 -20.85
CA GLY A 85 -23.13 -51.24 -20.52
C GLY A 85 -24.52 -50.88 -21.06
N MET A 86 -24.93 -49.61 -20.97
CA MET A 86 -26.21 -49.16 -21.51
C MET A 86 -26.29 -49.24 -23.04
N PHE A 87 -25.18 -48.97 -23.76
CA PHE A 87 -25.13 -49.16 -25.21
C PHE A 87 -25.23 -50.63 -25.62
N GLN A 88 -24.62 -51.52 -24.84
CA GLN A 88 -24.77 -52.96 -25.04
C GLN A 88 -26.22 -53.42 -24.79
N ASP A 89 -26.83 -52.96 -23.69
CA ASP A 89 -28.24 -53.22 -23.39
C ASP A 89 -29.19 -52.70 -24.48
N ALA A 90 -28.89 -51.54 -25.08
CA ALA A 90 -29.66 -50.98 -26.19
C ALA A 90 -29.49 -51.78 -27.49
N ARG A 91 -28.30 -52.34 -27.73
CA ARG A 91 -28.05 -53.26 -28.85
C ARG A 91 -28.87 -54.55 -28.70
N ASP A 92 -29.04 -55.01 -27.47
CA ASP A 92 -29.87 -56.18 -27.14
C ASP A 92 -31.37 -55.83 -27.03
N HIS A 93 -31.76 -54.60 -27.39
CA HIS A 93 -33.13 -54.06 -27.31
C HIS A 93 -33.76 -54.08 -25.91
N THR A 94 -32.96 -54.18 -24.85
CA THR A 94 -33.43 -54.22 -23.46
C THR A 94 -33.60 -52.82 -22.87
N LYS A 95 -32.82 -51.83 -23.33
CA LYS A 95 -32.92 -50.42 -22.93
C LYS A 95 -33.15 -49.52 -24.14
N SER A 96 -33.89 -48.43 -23.93
CA SER A 96 -34.14 -47.44 -24.98
C SER A 96 -33.04 -46.39 -25.03
N LEU A 97 -32.80 -45.82 -26.23
CA LEU A 97 -31.90 -44.69 -26.43
C LEU A 97 -32.26 -43.47 -25.56
N LYS A 98 -33.55 -43.30 -25.23
CA LYS A 98 -34.02 -42.22 -24.34
C LYS A 98 -33.45 -42.33 -22.93
N LEU A 99 -33.24 -43.56 -22.42
CA LEU A 99 -32.64 -43.77 -21.11
C LEU A 99 -31.15 -43.40 -21.12
N ILE A 100 -30.46 -43.71 -22.22
CA ILE A 100 -29.06 -43.32 -22.44
C ILE A 100 -28.93 -41.79 -22.44
N GLU A 101 -29.78 -41.10 -23.22
CA GLU A 101 -29.82 -39.64 -23.26
C GLU A 101 -30.12 -39.02 -21.89
N ALA A 102 -31.12 -39.53 -21.18
CA ALA A 102 -31.46 -39.06 -19.83
C ALA A 102 -30.29 -39.24 -18.84
N ARG A 103 -29.58 -40.37 -18.92
CA ARG A 103 -28.41 -40.62 -18.06
C ARG A 103 -27.25 -39.66 -18.38
N ILE A 104 -26.99 -39.41 -19.66
CA ILE A 104 -25.98 -38.44 -20.12
C ILE A 104 -26.32 -37.04 -19.59
N GLU A 105 -27.57 -36.59 -19.74
CA GLU A 105 -27.99 -35.26 -19.29
C GLU A 105 -27.91 -35.13 -17.76
N SER A 106 -28.32 -36.15 -17.01
CA SER A 106 -28.18 -36.18 -15.54
C SER A 106 -26.71 -36.10 -15.09
N GLU A 107 -25.82 -36.86 -15.74
CA GLU A 107 -24.39 -36.81 -15.43
C GLU A 107 -23.78 -35.44 -15.74
N LYS A 108 -24.19 -34.85 -16.87
CA LYS A 108 -23.76 -33.53 -17.33
C LYS A 108 -24.21 -32.44 -16.35
N GLU A 109 -25.43 -32.52 -15.83
CA GLU A 109 -25.94 -31.63 -14.78
C GLU A 109 -25.12 -31.75 -13.49
N ALA A 110 -24.84 -32.97 -13.03
CA ALA A 110 -23.96 -33.21 -11.89
C ALA A 110 -22.55 -32.66 -12.12
N TRP A 111 -22.06 -32.70 -13.36
CA TRP A 111 -20.79 -32.09 -13.75
C TRP A 111 -20.81 -30.56 -13.67
N TYR A 112 -21.81 -29.91 -14.25
CA TYR A 112 -21.94 -28.47 -14.17
C TYR A 112 -22.01 -27.97 -12.73
N ARG A 113 -22.82 -28.62 -11.88
CA ARG A 113 -22.88 -28.29 -10.45
C ARG A 113 -21.52 -28.42 -9.77
N TRP A 114 -20.80 -29.51 -10.03
CA TRP A 114 -19.47 -29.72 -9.46
C TRP A 114 -18.47 -28.65 -9.90
N VAL A 115 -18.47 -28.26 -11.18
CA VAL A 115 -17.60 -27.18 -11.69
C VAL A 115 -17.91 -25.86 -10.98
N LEU A 116 -19.18 -25.50 -10.86
CA LEU A 116 -19.60 -24.24 -10.22
C LEU A 116 -19.26 -24.21 -8.72
N ARG A 117 -19.35 -25.36 -8.02
CA ARG A 117 -18.88 -25.46 -6.63
C ARG A 117 -17.36 -25.33 -6.50
N LYS A 118 -16.60 -25.81 -7.49
CA LYS A 118 -15.13 -25.75 -7.48
C LYS A 118 -14.62 -24.32 -7.67
N TYR A 119 -15.35 -23.49 -8.42
CA TYR A 119 -15.00 -22.11 -8.74
C TYR A 119 -16.06 -21.11 -8.24
N PRO A 120 -16.22 -20.94 -6.90
CA PRO A 120 -17.20 -20.02 -6.34
C PRO A 120 -16.95 -18.55 -6.72
N GLU A 121 -15.80 -18.23 -7.29
CA GLU A 121 -15.40 -16.90 -7.72
C GLU A 121 -16.10 -16.44 -8.99
N PHE A 122 -16.56 -17.37 -9.84
CA PHE A 122 -17.48 -17.02 -10.92
C PHE A 122 -18.76 -16.37 -10.36
N ILE A 123 -19.18 -16.81 -9.17
CA ILE A 123 -20.33 -16.26 -8.45
C ILE A 123 -19.91 -15.00 -7.66
N ALA A 124 -18.72 -15.00 -7.07
CA ALA A 124 -18.27 -13.91 -6.20
C ALA A 124 -17.86 -12.63 -6.95
N ALA A 125 -17.39 -12.76 -8.20
CA ALA A 125 -16.97 -11.63 -9.04
C ALA A 125 -18.16 -10.83 -9.61
N SER A 126 -19.40 -11.30 -9.41
CA SER A 126 -20.57 -10.57 -9.91
C SER A 126 -20.99 -9.47 -8.94
N ASP A 127 -20.83 -8.23 -9.39
CA ASP A 127 -21.16 -7.02 -8.63
C ASP A 127 -22.65 -6.62 -8.79
N ARG A 128 -23.49 -7.54 -9.32
CA ARG A 128 -24.87 -7.26 -9.76
C ARG A 128 -25.94 -7.55 -8.71
N GLY A 129 -25.58 -7.59 -7.43
CA GLY A 129 -26.56 -7.76 -6.35
C GLY A 129 -27.35 -9.08 -6.38
N ALA A 130 -26.88 -10.09 -7.13
CA ALA A 130 -27.46 -11.42 -7.09
C ALA A 130 -27.21 -12.03 -5.72
N ASN A 131 -28.24 -12.65 -5.17
CA ASN A 131 -28.22 -13.22 -3.83
C ASN A 131 -27.28 -14.45 -3.84
N GLN A 132 -25.99 -14.23 -3.59
CA GLN A 132 -24.95 -15.27 -3.73
C GLN A 132 -25.25 -16.52 -2.91
N ASP A 133 -25.94 -16.34 -1.79
CA ASP A 133 -26.35 -17.43 -0.92
C ASP A 133 -27.49 -18.26 -1.52
N GLU A 134 -28.35 -17.65 -2.34
CA GLU A 134 -29.39 -18.34 -3.11
C GLU A 134 -28.79 -19.14 -4.28
N LEU A 135 -27.79 -18.57 -4.97
CA LEU A 135 -27.00 -19.26 -6.00
C LEU A 135 -26.26 -20.47 -5.42
N ARG A 136 -25.66 -20.33 -4.22
CA ARG A 136 -25.03 -21.45 -3.51
C ARG A 136 -26.04 -22.50 -3.07
N ALA A 137 -27.16 -22.09 -2.47
CA ALA A 137 -28.22 -23.01 -2.07
C ALA A 137 -28.78 -23.81 -3.25
N MET A 138 -28.94 -23.19 -4.42
CA MET A 138 -29.40 -23.88 -5.63
C MET A 138 -28.38 -24.89 -6.17
N LEU A 139 -27.08 -24.61 -6.04
CA LEU A 139 -26.06 -25.60 -6.39
C LEU A 139 -26.15 -26.85 -5.51
N ASP A 140 -26.58 -26.70 -4.26
CA ASP A 140 -26.72 -27.80 -3.31
C ASP A 140 -28.10 -28.50 -3.40
N ASP A 141 -29.04 -27.93 -4.14
CA ASP A 141 -30.37 -28.50 -4.41
C ASP A 141 -30.33 -29.44 -5.64
N PRO A 142 -30.43 -30.77 -5.44
CA PRO A 142 -30.40 -31.75 -6.52
C PRO A 142 -31.69 -31.76 -7.36
N ASP A 143 -32.80 -31.21 -6.85
CA ASP A 143 -34.11 -31.27 -7.50
C ASP A 143 -34.33 -30.11 -8.49
N ARG A 144 -33.43 -29.12 -8.50
CA ARG A 144 -33.47 -27.99 -9.42
C ARG A 144 -33.06 -28.41 -10.82
N SER A 145 -33.75 -27.90 -11.82
CA SER A 145 -33.42 -28.24 -13.21
C SER A 145 -32.13 -27.54 -13.65
N ARG A 146 -31.39 -28.16 -14.57
CA ARG A 146 -30.26 -27.54 -15.27
C ARG A 146 -30.61 -26.17 -15.85
N ASP A 147 -31.79 -26.02 -16.44
CA ASP A 147 -32.17 -24.80 -17.16
C ASP A 147 -32.44 -23.64 -16.19
N GLU A 148 -33.01 -23.92 -15.01
CA GLU A 148 -33.11 -22.94 -13.92
C GLU A 148 -31.71 -22.53 -13.42
N LEU A 149 -30.82 -23.52 -13.22
CA LEU A 149 -29.44 -23.28 -12.80
C LEU A 149 -28.68 -22.38 -13.80
N VAL A 150 -28.77 -22.69 -15.09
CA VAL A 150 -28.13 -21.89 -16.15
C VAL A 150 -28.72 -20.49 -16.21
N THR A 151 -30.04 -20.35 -16.10
CA THR A 151 -30.71 -19.05 -16.13
C THR A 151 -30.26 -18.17 -14.98
N MET A 152 -30.31 -18.71 -13.75
CA MET A 152 -29.89 -17.99 -12.55
C MET A 152 -28.40 -17.67 -12.57
N MET A 153 -27.54 -18.56 -13.09
CA MET A 153 -26.11 -18.28 -13.25
C MET A 153 -25.87 -17.17 -14.28
N LEU A 154 -26.61 -17.14 -15.39
CA LEU A 154 -26.49 -16.06 -16.37
C LEU A 154 -27.01 -14.72 -15.84
N GLU A 155 -28.02 -14.73 -14.98
CA GLU A 155 -28.49 -13.54 -14.26
C GLU A 155 -27.48 -13.08 -13.20
N GLY A 156 -26.90 -14.04 -12.48
CA GLY A 156 -25.94 -13.82 -11.41
C GLY A 156 -24.61 -13.28 -11.94
N VAL A 157 -23.98 -13.99 -12.87
CA VAL A 157 -22.67 -13.66 -13.46
C VAL A 157 -22.77 -12.53 -14.49
N GLY A 158 -23.93 -12.41 -15.15
CA GLY A 158 -24.15 -11.49 -16.25
C GLY A 158 -23.80 -12.10 -17.61
N LYS A 159 -24.17 -11.39 -18.68
CA LYS A 159 -23.96 -11.80 -20.07
C LYS A 159 -23.00 -10.83 -20.76
N PRO A 160 -22.04 -11.32 -21.57
CA PRO A 160 -21.20 -10.43 -22.37
C PRO A 160 -22.04 -9.72 -23.44
N GLN A 161 -21.51 -8.60 -23.94
CA GLN A 161 -22.16 -7.86 -25.02
C GLN A 161 -22.29 -8.77 -26.27
N GLY A 162 -23.48 -8.79 -26.88
CA GLY A 162 -23.74 -9.63 -28.05
C GLY A 162 -23.97 -11.12 -27.75
N TRP A 163 -24.18 -11.51 -26.49
CA TRP A 163 -24.56 -12.88 -26.13
C TRP A 163 -25.88 -13.32 -26.82
N PRO A 164 -25.99 -14.59 -27.27
CA PRO A 164 -24.99 -15.67 -27.23
C PRO A 164 -24.02 -15.67 -28.43
N SER A 165 -24.35 -14.96 -29.50
CA SER A 165 -23.65 -15.05 -30.79
C SER A 165 -22.19 -14.58 -30.73
N SER A 166 -21.86 -13.63 -29.86
CA SER A 166 -20.46 -13.19 -29.67
C SER A 166 -19.57 -14.32 -29.15
N VAL A 167 -20.10 -15.13 -28.23
CA VAL A 167 -19.39 -16.27 -27.64
C VAL A 167 -19.22 -17.41 -28.64
N GLU A 168 -20.23 -17.66 -29.48
CA GLU A 168 -20.11 -18.61 -30.58
C GLU A 168 -19.05 -18.17 -31.59
N THR A 169 -19.10 -16.90 -32.00
CA THR A 169 -18.12 -16.30 -32.92
C THR A 169 -16.70 -16.38 -32.37
N PHE A 170 -16.53 -16.17 -31.06
CA PHE A 170 -15.25 -16.29 -30.40
C PHE A 170 -14.74 -17.74 -30.39
N ALA A 171 -15.60 -18.71 -30.05
CA ALA A 171 -15.25 -20.13 -30.09
C ALA A 171 -14.83 -20.58 -31.50
N ASP A 172 -15.46 -20.06 -32.55
CA ASP A 172 -15.09 -20.35 -33.93
C ASP A 172 -13.72 -19.76 -34.30
N LYS A 173 -13.36 -18.58 -33.78
CA LYS A 173 -12.00 -18.01 -33.94
C LYS A 173 -10.94 -18.85 -33.22
N VAL A 174 -11.24 -19.32 -32.01
CA VAL A 174 -10.36 -20.24 -31.25
C VAL A 174 -10.15 -21.53 -32.03
N ASP A 175 -11.21 -22.09 -32.62
CA ASP A 175 -11.12 -23.30 -33.44
C ASP A 175 -10.29 -23.07 -34.72
N ALA A 176 -10.49 -21.93 -35.38
CA ALA A 176 -9.73 -21.53 -36.57
C ALA A 176 -8.23 -21.35 -36.30
N ALA A 177 -7.84 -20.98 -35.07
CA ALA A 177 -6.46 -20.88 -34.65
C ALA A 177 -5.76 -22.24 -34.49
N LYS A 178 -6.49 -23.37 -34.59
CA LYS A 178 -5.96 -24.76 -34.60
C LYS A 178 -4.94 -25.05 -33.47
N SER A 179 -5.14 -24.44 -32.32
CA SER A 179 -4.24 -24.58 -31.16
C SER A 179 -2.83 -24.03 -31.36
N ASP A 180 -2.63 -23.07 -32.27
CA ASP A 180 -1.40 -22.26 -32.32
C ASP A 180 -1.32 -21.39 -31.05
N PRO A 181 -0.35 -21.65 -30.15
CA PRO A 181 -0.24 -20.93 -28.88
C PRO A 181 -0.06 -19.42 -29.06
N ALA A 182 0.64 -18.98 -30.12
CA ALA A 182 0.93 -17.57 -30.33
C ALA A 182 -0.32 -16.80 -30.81
N GLU A 183 -1.10 -17.41 -31.70
CA GLU A 183 -2.35 -16.81 -32.19
C GLU A 183 -3.46 -16.86 -31.13
N LEU A 184 -3.56 -17.95 -30.36
CA LEU A 184 -4.48 -18.03 -29.21
C LEU A 184 -4.17 -16.96 -28.17
N LYS A 185 -2.89 -16.76 -27.85
CA LYS A 185 -2.46 -15.73 -26.89
C LYS A 185 -2.87 -14.33 -27.34
N LYS A 186 -2.69 -13.98 -28.62
CA LYS A 186 -3.15 -12.70 -29.18
C LYS A 186 -4.67 -12.56 -29.11
N LEU A 187 -5.39 -13.63 -29.43
CA LEU A 187 -6.85 -13.67 -29.39
C LEU A 187 -7.37 -13.41 -27.96
N TYR A 188 -6.79 -14.07 -26.96
CA TYR A 188 -7.17 -13.90 -25.56
C TYR A 188 -6.85 -12.51 -25.01
N VAL A 189 -5.70 -11.94 -25.39
CA VAL A 189 -5.37 -10.55 -25.04
C VAL A 189 -6.42 -9.58 -25.59
N ALA A 190 -6.80 -9.75 -26.86
CA ALA A 190 -7.76 -8.86 -27.52
C ALA A 190 -9.19 -8.95 -26.95
N GLU A 191 -9.59 -10.13 -26.46
CA GLU A 191 -10.95 -10.36 -25.95
C GLU A 191 -11.09 -10.06 -24.44
N PHE A 192 -10.10 -10.46 -23.62
CA PHE A 192 -10.24 -10.44 -22.16
C PHE A 192 -9.51 -9.30 -21.46
N PHE A 193 -8.52 -8.67 -22.11
CA PHE A 193 -7.69 -7.64 -21.48
C PHE A 193 -7.91 -6.25 -22.09
N ILE A 194 -8.49 -6.17 -23.30
CA ILE A 194 -8.69 -4.93 -24.03
C ILE A 194 -10.18 -4.60 -24.11
N THR A 195 -10.55 -3.38 -23.70
CA THR A 195 -11.93 -2.90 -23.78
C THR A 195 -12.25 -2.45 -25.21
N GLN A 196 -13.07 -3.22 -25.91
CA GLN A 196 -13.64 -2.76 -27.19
C GLN A 196 -14.77 -1.76 -26.93
N PRO A 197 -14.81 -0.59 -27.62
CA PRO A 197 -14.02 -0.15 -28.78
C PRO A 197 -12.80 0.75 -28.44
N SER A 198 -12.58 1.07 -27.17
CA SER A 198 -11.55 2.05 -26.75
C SER A 198 -10.10 1.63 -27.02
N GLY A 199 -9.85 0.32 -27.13
CA GLY A 199 -8.49 -0.22 -27.24
C GLY A 199 -7.67 -0.09 -25.96
N ALA A 200 -8.25 0.42 -24.87
CA ALA A 200 -7.59 0.57 -23.58
C ALA A 200 -7.59 -0.77 -22.82
N VAL A 201 -6.55 -0.99 -22.02
CA VAL A 201 -6.47 -2.14 -21.12
C VAL A 201 -7.51 -1.98 -20.01
N LEU A 202 -8.19 -3.08 -19.66
CA LEU A 202 -9.17 -3.13 -18.58
C LEU A 202 -8.56 -2.64 -17.25
N ASP A 203 -9.36 -1.93 -16.46
CA ASP A 203 -8.94 -1.42 -15.15
C ASP A 203 -8.43 -2.56 -14.26
N ASN A 204 -7.28 -2.35 -13.62
CA ASN A 204 -6.57 -3.34 -12.80
C ASN A 204 -6.08 -4.61 -13.55
N ALA A 205 -6.22 -4.69 -14.88
CA ALA A 205 -5.79 -5.84 -15.66
C ALA A 205 -4.34 -5.76 -16.15
N GLN A 206 -3.71 -4.57 -16.09
CA GLN A 206 -2.37 -4.32 -16.64
C GLN A 206 -1.29 -5.29 -16.10
N LYS A 207 -1.26 -5.51 -14.78
CA LYS A 207 -0.33 -6.44 -14.12
C LYS A 207 -0.44 -7.86 -14.71
N TYR A 208 -1.67 -8.34 -14.89
CA TYR A 208 -1.94 -9.68 -15.39
C TYR A 208 -1.67 -9.78 -16.90
N LEU A 209 -1.91 -8.71 -17.66
CA LEU A 209 -1.59 -8.64 -19.08
C LEU A 209 -0.08 -8.76 -19.33
N GLU A 210 0.72 -7.98 -18.60
CA GLU A 210 2.19 -7.99 -18.73
C GLU A 210 2.77 -9.36 -18.38
N GLU A 211 2.28 -9.98 -17.30
CA GLU A 211 2.72 -11.31 -16.89
C GLU A 211 2.30 -12.41 -17.87
N TYR A 212 1.09 -12.31 -18.41
CA TYR A 212 0.60 -13.24 -19.42
C TYR A 212 1.42 -13.11 -20.70
N GLN A 213 1.71 -11.89 -21.16
CA GLN A 213 2.54 -11.63 -22.34
C GLN A 213 3.99 -12.08 -22.15
N GLY A 214 4.58 -11.82 -20.98
CA GLY A 214 5.97 -12.17 -20.67
C GLY A 214 6.24 -13.67 -20.44
N SER A 215 5.20 -14.49 -20.28
CA SER A 215 5.35 -15.92 -20.02
C SER A 215 4.91 -16.77 -21.22
N ASP A 216 5.82 -17.57 -21.79
CA ASP A 216 5.52 -18.40 -22.97
C ASP A 216 4.74 -19.69 -22.66
N GLY A 217 4.66 -20.09 -21.38
CA GLY A 217 4.00 -21.33 -20.95
C GLY A 217 2.77 -21.13 -20.05
N LEU A 218 2.35 -19.89 -19.82
CA LEU A 218 1.25 -19.59 -18.90
C LEU A 218 -0.08 -19.62 -19.67
N THR A 219 -1.00 -20.48 -19.25
CA THR A 219 -2.34 -20.57 -19.86
C THR A 219 -3.25 -19.47 -19.33
N LEU A 220 -4.33 -19.16 -20.04
CA LEU A 220 -5.29 -18.17 -19.58
C LEU A 220 -5.90 -18.57 -18.22
N GLU A 221 -6.11 -19.87 -17.99
CA GLU A 221 -6.72 -20.40 -16.75
C GLU A 221 -5.76 -20.27 -15.58
N ALA A 222 -4.46 -20.50 -15.80
CA ALA A 222 -3.47 -20.22 -14.77
C ALA A 222 -3.48 -18.73 -14.37
N MET A 223 -3.76 -17.84 -15.32
CA MET A 223 -3.94 -16.42 -15.04
C MET A 223 -5.26 -16.15 -14.28
N VAL A 224 -6.36 -16.80 -14.67
CA VAL A 224 -7.65 -16.70 -13.94
C VAL A 224 -7.52 -17.22 -12.51
N ASP A 225 -6.89 -18.38 -12.31
CA ASP A 225 -6.62 -18.97 -10.99
C ASP A 225 -5.76 -18.02 -10.14
N LYS A 226 -4.79 -17.33 -10.77
CA LYS A 226 -3.97 -16.32 -10.10
C LYS A 226 -4.81 -15.10 -9.70
N ILE A 227 -5.62 -14.55 -10.61
CA ILE A 227 -6.53 -13.44 -10.31
C ILE A 227 -7.45 -13.81 -9.15
N VAL A 228 -8.01 -15.02 -9.17
CA VAL A 228 -8.84 -15.57 -8.09
C VAL A 228 -8.07 -15.65 -6.78
N SER A 229 -6.82 -16.13 -6.79
CA SER A 229 -5.96 -16.17 -5.60
C SER A 229 -5.68 -14.78 -5.06
N ASP A 230 -5.30 -13.83 -5.91
CA ASP A 230 -5.03 -12.43 -5.54
C ASP A 230 -6.29 -11.78 -4.93
N ILE A 231 -7.48 -12.06 -5.50
CA ILE A 231 -8.76 -11.60 -4.93
C ILE A 231 -8.99 -12.22 -3.55
N ARG A 232 -8.80 -13.53 -3.38
CA ARG A 232 -8.96 -14.20 -2.08
C ARG A 232 -8.00 -13.64 -1.03
N GLU A 233 -6.74 -13.44 -1.38
CA GLU A 233 -5.74 -12.84 -0.51
C GLU A 233 -6.12 -11.40 -0.13
N SER A 234 -6.58 -10.60 -1.10
CA SER A 234 -7.06 -9.24 -0.84
C SER A 234 -8.24 -9.21 0.15
N ARG A 235 -9.20 -10.13 0.00
CA ARG A 235 -10.37 -10.24 0.90
C ARG A 235 -9.95 -10.74 2.28
N SER A 236 -9.02 -11.68 2.37
CA SER A 236 -8.53 -12.20 3.66
C SER A 236 -7.73 -11.16 4.45
N SER A 237 -7.04 -10.24 3.76
CA SER A 237 -6.28 -9.15 4.38
C SER A 237 -7.13 -7.90 4.64
N GLN A 238 -8.36 -7.84 4.12
CA GLN A 238 -9.28 -6.72 4.29
C GLN A 238 -9.64 -6.45 5.77
N PRO A 239 -10.02 -7.45 6.59
CA PRO A 239 -10.28 -7.22 8.02
C PRO A 239 -9.06 -6.68 8.78
N GLN A 240 -7.84 -7.11 8.40
CA GLN A 240 -6.61 -6.60 8.99
C GLN A 240 -6.39 -5.14 8.59
N ARG A 241 -6.61 -4.79 7.31
CA ARG A 241 -6.54 -3.41 6.82
C ARG A 241 -7.56 -2.50 7.49
N GLU A 242 -8.81 -2.96 7.62
CA GLU A 242 -9.88 -2.22 8.31
C GLU A 242 -9.55 -2.04 9.79
N ASN A 243 -9.03 -3.05 10.47
CA ASN A 243 -8.56 -2.94 11.84
C ASN A 243 -7.42 -1.92 11.97
N HIS A 244 -6.42 -1.99 11.09
CA HIS A 244 -5.33 -1.01 11.06
C HIS A 244 -5.83 0.41 10.79
N GLN A 245 -6.76 0.59 9.85
CA GLN A 245 -7.38 1.90 9.58
C GLN A 245 -8.19 2.41 10.77
N SER A 246 -8.97 1.54 11.43
CA SER A 246 -9.71 1.87 12.64
C SER A 246 -8.78 2.29 13.77
N ARG A 247 -7.70 1.54 14.00
CA ARG A 247 -6.66 1.86 14.98
C ARG A 247 -5.94 3.16 14.64
N LEU A 248 -5.64 3.43 13.38
CA LEU A 248 -5.07 4.72 12.94
C LEU A 248 -6.05 5.87 13.18
N ALA A 249 -7.34 5.67 12.92
CA ALA A 249 -8.37 6.67 13.20
C ALA A 249 -8.52 6.90 14.71
N GLU A 250 -8.45 5.86 15.53
CA GLU A 250 -8.45 5.95 16.99
C GLU A 250 -7.22 6.69 17.52
N LEU A 251 -6.01 6.35 17.03
CA LEU A 251 -4.78 7.06 17.39
C LEU A 251 -4.81 8.52 16.97
N ARG A 252 -5.38 8.84 15.79
CA ARG A 252 -5.58 10.23 15.36
C ARG A 252 -6.54 10.97 16.30
N ARG A 253 -7.68 10.36 16.65
CA ARG A 253 -8.63 10.92 17.62
C ARG A 253 -7.99 11.11 19.01
N ALA A 254 -7.24 10.13 19.49
CA ALA A 254 -6.54 10.19 20.76
C ALA A 254 -5.45 11.28 20.75
N LYS A 255 -4.70 11.41 19.65
CA LYS A 255 -3.72 12.51 19.47
C LYS A 255 -4.41 13.87 19.50
N THR A 256 -5.51 14.05 18.76
CA THR A 256 -6.25 15.32 18.78
C THR A 256 -6.85 15.62 20.15
N ALA A 257 -7.38 14.61 20.86
CA ALA A 257 -7.91 14.78 22.21
C ALA A 257 -6.80 15.09 23.21
N PHE A 258 -5.63 14.47 23.08
CA PHE A 258 -4.46 14.77 23.90
C PHE A 258 -3.93 16.18 23.63
N GLU A 259 -3.87 16.62 22.38
CA GLU A 259 -3.49 18.00 22.02
C GLU A 259 -4.50 19.01 22.56
N GLN A 260 -5.79 18.74 22.43
CA GLN A 260 -6.86 19.57 23.01
C GLN A 260 -6.80 19.60 24.53
N ASN A 261 -6.61 18.46 25.19
CA ASN A 261 -6.46 18.39 26.65
C ASN A 261 -5.17 19.07 27.09
N LYS A 262 -4.07 18.93 26.35
CA LYS A 262 -2.83 19.69 26.58
C LYS A 262 -3.05 21.19 26.43
N MET A 263 -3.82 21.63 25.43
CA MET A 263 -4.20 23.05 25.29
C MET A 263 -5.14 23.52 26.39
N GLN A 264 -6.08 22.68 26.85
CA GLN A 264 -7.00 23.00 27.96
C GLN A 264 -6.28 23.02 29.31
N ILE A 265 -5.37 22.07 29.56
CA ILE A 265 -4.49 22.08 30.73
C ILE A 265 -3.56 23.28 30.64
N LYS A 266 -2.99 23.60 29.46
CA LYS A 266 -2.20 24.82 29.28
C LYS A 266 -3.05 26.07 29.53
N SER A 267 -4.30 26.12 29.07
CA SER A 267 -5.18 27.28 29.29
C SER A 267 -5.71 27.36 30.72
N GLN A 268 -5.90 26.24 31.42
CA GLN A 268 -6.24 26.20 32.85
C GLN A 268 -5.02 26.52 33.72
N LEU A 269 -3.83 26.10 33.32
CA LEU A 269 -2.57 26.51 33.94
C LEU A 269 -2.28 27.98 33.67
N SER A 270 -2.59 28.53 32.48
CA SER A 270 -2.54 29.97 32.21
C SER A 270 -3.68 30.73 32.91
N GLY A 271 -4.82 30.09 33.16
CA GLY A 271 -5.94 30.65 33.91
C GLY A 271 -5.69 30.74 35.43
N ASN A 272 -4.83 29.88 35.97
CA ASN A 272 -4.34 29.93 37.35
C ASN A 272 -2.93 30.53 37.50
N ASN A 273 -2.20 30.77 36.41
CA ASN A 273 -0.90 31.46 36.39
C ASN A 273 -0.96 32.78 35.60
N THR A 274 -1.87 33.67 35.99
CA THR A 274 -1.65 35.11 35.80
C THR A 274 -0.61 35.69 36.77
N SER A 275 0.18 34.86 37.49
CA SER A 275 1.18 35.34 38.45
C SER A 275 2.54 34.61 38.44
N ALA A 276 3.07 34.24 37.27
CA ALA A 276 4.46 33.76 37.21
C ALA A 276 5.18 33.99 35.87
N ALA A 277 4.86 35.05 35.13
CA ALA A 277 5.94 35.72 34.41
C ALA A 277 6.91 36.20 35.50
N SER A 278 8.17 35.77 35.47
CA SER A 278 9.08 35.95 36.61
C SER A 278 9.02 37.40 37.12
N GLU A 279 8.86 37.57 38.43
CA GLU A 279 8.77 38.85 39.15
C GLU A 279 9.93 39.83 38.80
N LYS A 280 10.98 39.33 38.13
CA LYS A 280 12.13 40.07 37.62
C LYS A 280 11.90 40.84 36.31
N LEU A 281 10.86 40.55 35.53
CA LEU A 281 10.48 41.35 34.35
C LEU A 281 9.56 42.52 34.69
N HIS A 282 8.95 42.51 35.89
CA HIS A 282 8.17 43.64 36.40
C HIS A 282 9.02 44.67 37.18
N ASN A 283 10.20 44.27 37.68
CA ASN A 283 11.15 45.15 38.36
C ASN A 283 12.36 45.44 37.47
N LEU A 284 12.15 46.21 36.41
CA LEU A 284 13.21 46.63 35.51
C LEU A 284 14.11 47.69 36.16
N PRO A 285 15.45 47.61 36.00
CA PRO A 285 16.33 48.68 36.43
C PRO A 285 16.08 49.96 35.62
N PRO A 286 16.46 51.15 36.12
CA PRO A 286 16.35 52.38 35.35
C PRO A 286 17.25 52.32 34.11
N CYS A 287 16.87 53.05 33.07
CA CYS A 287 17.62 53.15 31.82
C CYS A 287 19.10 53.49 32.09
N LEU A 288 20.02 52.75 31.46
CA LEU A 288 21.45 52.90 31.72
C LEU A 288 21.95 54.32 31.45
N VAL A 289 21.42 54.97 30.40
CA VAL A 289 21.86 56.28 29.91
C VAL A 289 21.15 57.44 30.60
N CYS A 290 19.81 57.47 30.59
CA CYS A 290 19.04 58.61 31.10
C CYS A 290 18.55 58.44 32.56
N LYS A 291 18.75 57.25 33.16
CA LYS A 291 18.26 56.87 34.49
C LYS A 291 16.74 56.96 34.68
N GLY A 292 15.97 57.12 33.59
CA GLY A 292 14.50 57.12 33.61
C GLY A 292 13.90 55.72 33.78
N GLU A 293 12.63 55.67 34.17
CA GLU A 293 11.85 54.43 34.21
C GLU A 293 11.63 53.87 32.80
N VAL A 294 11.64 52.54 32.68
CA VAL A 294 11.52 51.81 31.41
C VAL A 294 10.17 51.10 31.36
N ASP A 295 9.43 51.27 30.26
CA ASP A 295 8.15 50.61 30.04
C ASP A 295 8.36 49.09 29.90
N PRO A 296 7.72 48.26 30.76
CA PRO A 296 7.81 46.80 30.68
C PRO A 296 7.35 46.19 29.36
N ASN A 297 6.53 46.91 28.57
CA ASN A 297 5.99 46.40 27.31
C ASN A 297 6.90 46.64 26.10
N ASN A 298 7.90 47.51 26.21
CA ASN A 298 8.81 47.87 25.11
C ASN A 298 10.23 48.13 25.62
N VAL A 299 10.91 47.06 26.03
CA VAL A 299 12.24 47.11 26.63
C VAL A 299 13.32 46.73 25.62
N LEU A 300 14.30 47.60 25.44
CA LEU A 300 15.57 47.25 24.81
C LEU A 300 16.56 46.88 25.90
N SER A 301 17.24 45.73 25.80
CA SER A 301 18.19 45.30 26.82
C SER A 301 19.39 44.59 26.22
N CYS A 302 20.50 44.55 26.94
CA CYS A 302 21.66 43.74 26.53
C CYS A 302 21.30 42.25 26.66
N SER A 303 21.35 41.51 25.55
CA SER A 303 20.97 40.09 25.48
C SER A 303 21.77 39.21 26.45
N VAL A 304 23.07 39.50 26.62
CA VAL A 304 23.96 38.81 27.56
C VAL A 304 23.54 39.05 29.01
N CYS A 305 23.33 40.31 29.40
CA CYS A 305 22.88 40.66 30.76
C CYS A 305 21.48 40.14 31.07
N GLN A 306 20.58 40.14 30.08
CA GLN A 306 19.24 39.57 30.20
C GLN A 306 19.30 38.07 30.47
N ALA A 307 20.08 37.32 29.68
CA ALA A 307 20.26 35.89 29.88
C ALA A 307 20.82 35.58 31.28
N VAL A 308 21.86 36.29 31.74
CA VAL A 308 22.43 36.09 33.09
C VAL A 308 21.41 36.38 34.18
N ALA A 309 20.69 37.50 34.10
CA ALA A 309 19.71 37.89 35.12
C ALA A 309 18.55 36.87 35.24
N GLN A 310 18.13 36.30 34.10
CA GLN A 310 17.05 35.30 34.03
C GLN A 310 17.51 33.90 34.45
N MET A 311 18.75 33.50 34.15
CA MET A 311 19.36 32.29 34.74
C MET A 311 19.52 32.40 36.27
N GLY A 312 19.33 33.59 36.85
CA GLY A 312 19.44 33.83 38.27
C GLY A 312 20.84 34.24 38.73
N GLY A 313 21.67 34.72 37.81
CA GLY A 313 22.97 35.32 38.13
C GLY A 313 22.84 36.60 38.95
N ALA A 314 23.94 36.99 39.60
CA ALA A 314 23.98 38.14 40.50
C ALA A 314 24.06 39.50 39.76
N LYS A 315 24.43 39.51 38.46
CA LYS A 315 24.50 40.74 37.66
C LYS A 315 23.10 41.24 37.29
N LYS A 316 22.89 42.55 37.40
CA LYS A 316 21.64 43.21 37.03
C LYS A 316 21.54 43.36 35.51
N MET A 317 20.32 43.32 34.99
CA MET A 317 20.05 43.54 33.56
C MET A 317 20.37 44.98 33.15
N ALA A 318 21.00 45.18 32.00
CA ALA A 318 21.18 46.50 31.41
C ALA A 318 20.03 46.79 30.44
N VAL A 319 19.26 47.86 30.70
CA VAL A 319 18.09 48.22 29.92
C VAL A 319 18.17 49.65 29.39
N TYR A 320 17.49 49.89 28.28
CA TYR A 320 17.42 51.15 27.55
C TYR A 320 15.95 51.47 27.27
N CYS A 321 15.56 52.72 27.50
CA CYS A 321 14.18 53.18 27.29
C CYS A 321 13.83 53.45 25.81
N SER A 322 14.83 53.59 24.94
CA SER A 322 14.65 53.91 23.51
C SER A 322 15.85 53.46 22.69
N GLU A 323 15.67 53.33 21.36
CA GLU A 323 16.75 53.02 20.42
C GLU A 323 17.88 54.06 20.47
N GLU A 324 17.54 55.34 20.69
CA GLU A 324 18.54 56.40 20.86
C GLU A 324 19.42 56.17 22.09
N CYS A 325 18.83 55.74 23.22
CA CYS A 325 19.60 55.39 24.42
C CYS A 325 20.42 54.11 24.21
N PHE A 326 19.90 53.15 23.42
CA PHE A 326 20.62 51.95 23.06
C PHE A 326 21.87 52.29 22.23
N HIS A 327 21.74 53.00 21.11
CA HIS A 327 22.89 53.37 20.27
C HIS A 327 23.92 54.25 20.99
N LYS A 328 23.48 55.10 21.92
CA LYS A 328 24.38 55.99 22.67
C LYS A 328 25.15 55.26 23.78
N GLY A 329 24.54 54.27 24.44
CA GLY A 329 25.10 53.67 25.65
C GLY A 329 25.50 52.20 25.54
N HIS A 330 25.08 51.50 24.49
CA HIS A 330 25.34 50.07 24.36
C HIS A 330 26.81 49.76 24.12
N GLY A 331 27.51 50.55 23.29
CA GLY A 331 28.96 50.40 23.07
C GLY A 331 29.75 50.54 24.37
N ASP A 332 29.56 51.65 25.08
CA ASP A 332 30.20 51.92 26.38
C ASP A 332 29.87 50.83 27.42
N HIS A 333 28.65 50.28 27.41
CA HIS A 333 28.26 49.18 28.30
C HIS A 333 29.02 47.89 27.99
N VAL A 334 29.12 47.52 26.71
CA VAL A 334 29.83 46.33 26.26
C VAL A 334 31.32 46.44 26.63
N GLU A 335 31.93 47.60 26.40
CA GLU A 335 33.33 47.86 26.78
C GLU A 335 33.55 47.78 28.30
N ALA A 336 32.60 48.21 29.13
CA ALA A 336 32.76 48.21 30.58
C ALA A 336 32.43 46.87 31.28
N GLU A 337 31.48 46.09 30.74
CA GLU A 337 30.89 44.94 31.44
C GLU A 337 31.10 43.58 30.73
N HIS A 338 31.54 43.62 29.48
CA HIS A 338 31.69 42.46 28.60
C HIS A 338 33.12 42.33 28.04
N ASP A 339 34.11 42.61 28.88
CA ASP A 339 35.52 42.40 28.57
C ASP A 339 35.86 40.93 28.33
N CYS A 340 36.91 40.73 27.53
CA CYS A 340 37.49 39.41 27.30
C CYS A 340 38.13 38.87 28.59
N GLU A 341 37.71 37.68 29.01
CA GLU A 341 38.20 36.98 30.21
C GLU A 341 39.71 36.68 30.15
N ALA A 342 40.31 36.70 28.95
CA ALA A 342 41.75 36.57 28.78
C ALA A 342 42.55 37.79 29.27
N GLY A 343 41.91 38.95 29.48
CA GLY A 343 42.54 40.18 29.95
C GLY A 343 43.76 40.57 29.11
N GLU A 344 44.90 40.83 29.76
CA GLU A 344 46.18 41.16 29.11
C GLU A 344 46.74 40.02 28.23
N LYS A 345 46.23 38.79 28.38
CA LYS A 345 46.59 37.64 27.52
C LYS A 345 45.64 37.49 26.34
N CYS A 346 44.78 38.46 26.07
CA CYS A 346 43.94 38.45 24.88
C CYS A 346 44.82 38.32 23.61
N VAL A 347 44.45 37.44 22.70
CA VAL A 347 45.20 37.20 21.45
C VAL A 347 45.24 38.47 20.59
N GLN A 348 44.15 39.26 20.58
CA GLN A 348 44.07 40.54 19.85
C GLN A 348 45.00 41.63 20.40
N MET A 349 45.48 41.50 21.65
CA MET A 349 46.43 42.45 22.25
C MET A 349 47.90 42.02 22.04
N ARG A 350 48.13 40.79 21.56
CA ARG A 350 49.48 40.20 21.42
C ARG A 350 49.94 40.09 19.95
N ASP A 351 49.01 39.90 19.02
CA ASP A 351 49.30 39.83 17.59
C ASP A 351 48.80 41.10 16.89
N GLU A 352 49.70 41.97 16.41
CA GLU A 352 49.37 43.18 15.62
C GLU A 352 48.99 42.86 14.16
N ASP A 353 49.30 41.64 13.68
CA ASP A 353 49.03 41.18 12.31
C ASP A 353 47.84 40.21 12.29
N VAL A 354 46.63 40.70 12.55
CA VAL A 354 45.42 39.94 12.27
C VAL A 354 44.92 40.33 10.88
N GLU A 355 44.86 39.34 10.00
CA GLU A 355 44.25 39.41 8.68
C GLU A 355 42.89 40.15 8.72
N MET A 356 42.56 40.83 7.63
CA MET A 356 41.23 41.40 7.39
C MET A 356 40.20 40.26 7.32
N ASP A 357 39.82 39.75 8.48
CA ASP A 357 38.97 38.57 8.67
C ASP A 357 37.49 38.97 8.55
N ASP A 358 36.70 38.03 8.07
CA ASP A 358 35.43 38.17 7.34
C ASP A 358 34.20 38.68 8.15
N GLY A 359 34.45 39.32 9.29
CA GLY A 359 33.38 39.82 10.17
C GLY A 359 32.73 38.73 11.03
N SER A 360 33.23 37.49 11.03
CA SER A 360 32.72 36.42 11.90
C SER A 360 33.46 36.32 13.25
N PHE A 361 33.53 37.42 14.00
CA PHE A 361 33.98 37.37 15.41
C PHE A 361 32.96 36.61 16.26
N ARG A 362 33.12 35.29 16.36
CA ARG A 362 32.32 34.43 17.25
C ARG A 362 32.89 34.52 18.65
N SER A 363 32.22 35.28 19.51
CA SER A 363 32.52 35.22 20.94
C SER A 363 32.09 33.88 21.51
N VAL A 364 32.90 33.33 22.41
CA VAL A 364 32.62 32.04 23.06
C VAL A 364 32.67 32.13 24.57
N SER A 365 31.89 31.27 25.22
CA SER A 365 31.73 31.22 26.67
C SER A 365 32.07 29.85 27.23
N CYS A 366 32.62 29.79 28.46
CA CYS A 366 32.90 28.53 29.15
C CYS A 366 31.60 27.84 29.59
N LYS A 367 31.46 26.54 29.28
CA LYS A 367 30.28 25.73 29.64
C LYS A 367 30.06 25.62 31.14
N GLU A 368 31.13 25.46 31.92
CA GLU A 368 31.05 25.31 33.38
C GLU A 368 30.60 26.60 34.07
N CYS A 369 31.08 27.76 33.59
CA CYS A 369 30.56 29.04 34.06
C CYS A 369 29.08 29.23 33.74
N LEU A 370 28.62 28.79 32.56
CA LEU A 370 27.20 28.83 32.18
C LEU A 370 26.34 27.97 33.13
N ASP A 371 26.82 26.79 33.51
CA ASP A 371 26.15 25.92 34.49
C ASP A 371 26.08 26.57 35.89
N GLU A 372 27.11 27.34 36.26
CA GLU A 372 27.14 28.16 37.48
C GLU A 372 26.36 29.49 37.34
N ARG A 373 25.61 29.69 36.25
CA ARG A 373 24.79 30.88 35.96
C ARG A 373 25.61 32.17 35.83
N ARG A 374 26.84 32.05 35.32
CA ARG A 374 27.76 33.14 34.98
C ARG A 374 28.10 33.07 33.48
N ILE A 375 28.35 34.22 32.87
CA ILE A 375 28.86 34.28 31.49
C ILE A 375 30.29 34.81 31.54
N THR A 376 31.20 34.05 30.96
CA THR A 376 32.59 34.43 30.66
C THR A 376 32.70 34.65 29.16
N LEU A 377 33.40 35.67 28.70
CA LEU A 377 33.49 35.97 27.27
C LEU A 377 34.93 35.84 26.79
N TYR A 378 35.14 35.12 25.69
CA TYR A 378 36.36 35.16 24.90
C TYR A 378 36.05 35.75 23.53
N CYS A 379 36.92 36.63 23.03
CA CYS A 379 36.71 37.35 21.78
C CYS A 379 36.74 36.44 20.53
N SER A 380 37.35 35.26 20.61
CA SER A 380 37.44 34.29 19.52
C SER A 380 37.71 32.87 20.03
N ASP A 381 37.46 31.88 19.18
CA ASP A 381 37.80 30.47 19.42
C ASP A 381 39.28 30.27 19.77
N ARG A 382 40.17 30.98 19.06
CA ARG A 382 41.62 30.95 19.32
C ARG A 382 41.95 31.52 20.70
N CYS A 383 41.33 32.64 21.08
CA CYS A 383 41.52 33.23 22.39
C CYS A 383 41.06 32.30 23.52
N ALA A 384 39.95 31.60 23.30
CA ALA A 384 39.48 30.57 24.23
C ALA A 384 40.42 29.36 24.30
N ALA A 385 40.87 28.84 23.17
CA ALA A 385 41.74 27.66 23.12
C ALA A 385 43.04 27.85 23.94
N GLU A 386 43.62 29.05 23.89
CA GLU A 386 44.83 29.38 24.65
C GLU A 386 44.58 29.65 26.14
N ASN A 387 43.42 30.20 26.51
CA ASN A 387 43.20 30.75 27.87
C ASN A 387 42.20 29.96 28.73
N VAL A 388 41.33 29.12 28.15
CA VAL A 388 40.27 28.41 28.90
C VAL A 388 40.84 27.41 29.91
N ALA A 389 41.96 26.75 29.59
CA ALA A 389 42.60 25.80 30.50
C ALA A 389 43.12 26.50 31.78
N GLY A 390 43.68 27.71 31.63
CA GLY A 390 44.11 28.55 32.74
C GLY A 390 42.94 29.09 33.55
N HIS A 391 41.87 29.54 32.89
CA HIS A 391 40.64 29.98 33.54
C HIS A 391 40.01 28.86 34.37
N ARG A 392 39.88 27.64 33.83
CA ARG A 392 39.33 26.49 34.57
C ARG A 392 40.16 26.11 35.79
N GLN A 393 41.48 26.20 35.70
CA GLN A 393 42.35 25.94 36.84
C GLN A 393 42.20 27.01 37.93
N LEU A 394 42.06 28.29 37.55
CA LEU A 394 41.97 29.40 38.50
C LEU A 394 40.57 29.56 39.12
N VAL A 395 39.51 29.38 38.31
CA VAL A 395 38.13 29.67 38.70
C VAL A 395 37.39 28.41 39.17
N HIS A 396 37.59 27.27 38.51
CA HIS A 396 36.92 26.01 38.86
C HIS A 396 37.83 25.02 39.61
N GLY A 397 39.14 25.31 39.76
CA GLY A 397 40.09 24.45 40.45
C GLY A 397 40.43 23.15 39.71
N VAL A 398 40.02 23.02 38.45
CA VAL A 398 40.20 21.81 37.64
C VAL A 398 41.44 21.93 36.74
N LYS A 399 42.36 20.98 36.85
CA LYS A 399 43.57 20.96 36.01
C LYS A 399 43.25 20.24 34.69
N THR A 400 43.17 20.99 33.60
CA THR A 400 42.94 20.44 32.26
C THR A 400 44.24 20.29 31.48
N ALA A 401 44.39 19.18 30.73
CA ALA A 401 45.51 19.02 29.80
C ALA A 401 45.32 19.95 28.58
N ALA A 402 46.40 20.60 28.14
CA ALA A 402 46.39 21.63 27.11
C ALA A 402 46.49 21.02 25.69
N GLY A 403 45.42 20.39 25.22
CA GLY A 403 45.26 20.03 23.80
C GLY A 403 44.24 20.96 23.13
N GLU A 404 44.58 21.59 22.01
CA GLU A 404 43.72 22.53 21.27
C GLU A 404 42.33 21.94 20.91
N GLY A 405 42.25 20.64 20.61
CA GLY A 405 40.99 19.96 20.32
C GLY A 405 40.11 19.67 21.55
N GLU A 406 40.71 19.54 22.74
CA GLU A 406 39.99 19.29 23.98
C GLU A 406 39.49 20.60 24.61
N THR A 407 40.15 21.74 24.35
CA THR A 407 39.77 23.05 24.88
C THR A 407 38.55 23.65 24.19
N LEU A 408 38.41 23.44 22.87
CA LEU A 408 37.21 23.85 22.11
C LEU A 408 35.94 23.12 22.54
N ALA A 409 36.05 21.89 23.04
CA ALA A 409 34.90 21.14 23.57
C ALA A 409 34.34 21.74 24.88
N LEU A 410 35.12 22.59 25.58
CA LEU A 410 34.78 23.19 26.87
C LEU A 410 34.08 24.56 26.74
N VAL A 411 33.97 25.08 25.52
CA VAL A 411 33.33 26.35 25.23
C VAL A 411 32.14 26.17 24.30
N THR A 412 31.23 27.14 24.33
CA THR A 412 30.05 27.23 23.46
C THR A 412 29.99 28.63 22.87
N PRO A 413 29.55 28.80 21.61
CA PRO A 413 29.24 30.12 21.07
C PRO A 413 28.30 30.89 21.99
N THR A 414 28.69 32.11 22.37
CA THR A 414 27.94 32.92 23.35
C THR A 414 26.53 33.20 22.86
N GLN A 415 26.36 33.45 21.56
CA GLN A 415 25.04 33.69 20.97
C GLN A 415 24.10 32.49 21.13
N GLU A 416 24.56 31.28 20.81
CA GLU A 416 23.76 30.05 20.97
C GLU A 416 23.40 29.81 22.45
N ALA A 417 24.35 30.05 23.36
CA ALA A 417 24.11 29.91 24.80
C ALA A 417 23.07 30.92 25.32
N VAL A 418 23.14 32.17 24.85
CA VAL A 418 22.20 33.25 25.20
C VAL A 418 20.81 32.95 24.64
N GLU A 419 20.70 32.61 23.36
CA GLU A 419 19.41 32.26 22.74
C GLU A 419 18.75 31.06 23.42
N ALA A 420 19.51 30.00 23.69
CA ALA A 420 19.01 28.83 24.39
C ALA A 420 18.55 29.16 25.82
N ALA A 421 19.29 30.00 26.55
CA ALA A 421 18.90 30.45 27.88
C ALA A 421 17.61 31.28 27.84
N LEU A 422 17.51 32.25 26.93
CA LEU A 422 16.32 33.11 26.81
C LEU A 422 15.07 32.31 26.43
N GLN A 423 15.18 31.35 25.50
CA GLN A 423 14.07 30.47 25.10
C GLN A 423 13.64 29.52 26.21
N ARG A 424 14.60 28.95 26.96
CA ARG A 424 14.30 28.03 28.06
C ARG A 424 13.58 28.74 29.20
N GLU A 425 14.04 29.92 29.58
CA GLU A 425 13.48 30.66 30.71
C GLU A 425 12.21 31.44 30.33
N ASN A 426 11.98 31.77 29.04
CA ASN A 426 10.81 32.52 28.58
C ASN A 426 10.19 31.95 27.29
N PRO A 427 9.54 30.77 27.36
CA PRO A 427 8.99 30.10 26.18
C PRO A 427 7.82 30.84 25.51
N GLU A 428 7.27 31.88 26.14
CA GLU A 428 6.11 32.64 25.65
C GLU A 428 6.44 34.04 25.11
N LEU A 429 7.69 34.50 25.27
CA LEU A 429 8.13 35.81 24.76
C LEU A 429 8.71 35.69 23.35
N LYS A 430 8.17 36.47 22.41
CA LYS A 430 8.76 36.64 21.09
C LYS A 430 9.90 37.67 21.20
N MET A 431 11.13 37.17 21.24
CA MET A 431 12.32 38.02 21.12
C MET A 431 12.59 38.30 19.64
N THR A 432 12.66 39.57 19.27
CA THR A 432 13.06 39.99 17.93
C THR A 432 14.48 40.56 18.04
N PRO A 433 15.48 40.00 17.34
CA PRO A 433 16.78 40.65 17.25
C PRO A 433 16.60 41.99 16.54
N VAL A 434 17.18 43.04 17.11
CA VAL A 434 17.25 44.38 16.51
C VAL A 434 18.47 44.47 15.61
#